data_AF-A0A1V1P2P4-F1
#
_entry.id   AF-A0A1V1P2P4-F1
#
_cell.length_a   1.000
_cell.length_b   1.000
_cell.length_c   1.000
_cell.angle_alpha   90.00
_cell.angle_beta   90.00
_cell.angle_gamma   90.00
#
_symmetry.space_group_name_H-M   'P 1'
#
loop_
_entity.id
_entity.type
_entity.pdbx_description
1 polymer ?
#
loop_
_entity_poly.entity_id
_entity_poly.type
_entity_poly.pdbx_seq_one_letter_code
_entity_poly.pdbx_strand_id
1 'polypeptide(L)'
;MDAATITEKLKSLNVNLDDYQNDDISKDFHTLFQIIEALQAENEKLKSKLEAALNEIGRLKGHDVQPSEKPGKKKDPSDISSEKERKERDNNNQKNETSKAKKHKIQIDRIEVCEIDKSSLPADAEFKGHQEYVVQEIIIKTDNVKYLREVYWSYSEKKTYIADLPVGIKGEFGPGIKSMAMIQKHVCNMSEPKIEEFFQNVGIYISQSTISRILTKGEDVEIFHQEKVEIFKAGLVSTPYQQIDGTGATVKGENYMPDLDI
;
A
#
# COMPACT_ATOMS: atom_id res chain seq x y z
N MET A 1 12.78 -35.99 -10.28
CA MET A 1 14.25 -35.90 -10.39
C MET A 1 14.54 -34.51 -10.92
N ASP A 2 15.22 -33.68 -10.16
CA ASP A 2 15.43 -32.28 -10.54
C ASP A 2 16.64 -32.15 -11.51
N ALA A 3 16.81 -30.97 -12.11
CA ALA A 3 17.86 -30.74 -13.09
C ALA A 3 19.27 -30.80 -12.50
N ALA A 4 19.45 -30.42 -11.23
CA ALA A 4 20.72 -30.52 -10.52
C ALA A 4 21.05 -31.99 -10.17
N THR A 5 20.08 -32.81 -9.74
CA THR A 5 20.31 -34.26 -9.56
C THR A 5 20.68 -34.98 -10.85
N ILE A 6 20.18 -34.52 -12.00
CA ILE A 6 20.60 -35.05 -13.31
C ILE A 6 22.02 -34.58 -13.65
N THR A 7 22.33 -33.30 -13.43
CA THR A 7 23.66 -32.73 -13.70
C THR A 7 24.76 -33.35 -12.83
N GLU A 8 24.50 -33.63 -11.54
CA GLU A 8 25.45 -34.37 -10.68
C GLU A 8 25.68 -35.79 -11.17
N LYS A 9 24.63 -36.53 -11.55
CA LYS A 9 24.80 -37.88 -12.07
C LYS A 9 25.56 -37.91 -13.40
N LEU A 10 25.32 -36.95 -14.29
CA LEU A 10 26.10 -36.79 -15.52
C LEU A 10 27.58 -36.48 -15.22
N LYS A 11 27.89 -35.64 -14.23
CA LYS A 11 29.28 -35.41 -13.79
C LYS A 11 29.93 -36.63 -13.14
N SER A 12 29.15 -37.54 -12.52
CA SER A 12 29.66 -38.79 -11.97
C SER A 12 29.92 -39.88 -13.04
N LEU A 13 29.33 -39.72 -14.23
CA LEU A 13 29.53 -40.60 -15.38
C LEU A 13 30.78 -40.18 -16.16
N ASN A 14 31.96 -40.55 -15.64
CA ASN A 14 33.25 -40.31 -16.31
C ASN A 14 33.46 -41.30 -17.48
N VAL A 15 32.64 -41.18 -18.53
CA VAL A 15 32.64 -42.07 -19.70
C VAL A 15 33.51 -41.48 -20.81
N ASN A 16 34.74 -41.96 -20.94
CA ASN A 16 35.60 -41.66 -22.08
C ASN A 16 35.37 -42.73 -23.17
N LEU A 17 34.69 -42.37 -24.28
CA LEU A 17 34.34 -43.36 -25.31
C LEU A 17 35.56 -43.79 -26.14
N ASP A 18 36.60 -42.96 -26.25
CA ASP A 18 37.80 -43.24 -27.05
C ASP A 18 38.66 -44.40 -26.50
N ASP A 19 38.46 -44.78 -25.23
CA ASP A 19 39.18 -45.90 -24.59
C ASP A 19 38.56 -47.29 -24.89
N TYR A 20 37.37 -47.35 -25.51
CA TYR A 20 36.67 -48.61 -25.79
C TYR A 20 37.00 -49.16 -27.19
N GLN A 21 37.82 -50.22 -27.25
CA GLN A 21 38.22 -50.90 -28.50
C GLN A 21 37.10 -51.64 -29.26
N ASN A 22 35.82 -51.41 -28.95
CA ASN A 22 34.69 -52.11 -29.56
C ASN A 22 33.81 -51.14 -30.35
N ASP A 23 34.09 -51.05 -31.65
CA ASP A 23 33.59 -50.03 -32.59
C ASP A 23 32.05 -49.93 -32.65
N ASP A 24 31.34 -51.05 -32.45
CA ASP A 24 29.87 -51.05 -32.46
C ASP A 24 29.27 -50.46 -31.17
N ILE A 25 29.91 -50.65 -30.01
CA ILE A 25 29.44 -50.07 -28.73
C ILE A 25 29.54 -48.54 -28.79
N SER A 26 30.63 -48.00 -29.36
CA SER A 26 30.78 -46.55 -29.52
C SER A 26 29.69 -45.95 -30.40
N LYS A 27 29.36 -46.61 -31.53
CA LYS A 27 28.27 -46.19 -32.43
C LYS A 27 26.90 -46.22 -31.75
N ASP A 28 26.60 -47.26 -30.97
CA ASP A 28 25.34 -47.37 -30.24
C ASP A 28 25.19 -46.24 -29.20
N PHE A 29 26.25 -45.92 -28.44
CA PHE A 29 26.23 -44.79 -27.51
C PHE A 29 26.12 -43.43 -28.23
N HIS A 30 26.82 -43.21 -29.34
CA HIS A 30 26.66 -41.99 -30.14
C HIS A 30 25.22 -41.84 -30.68
N THR A 31 24.61 -42.93 -31.12
CA THR A 31 23.20 -42.96 -31.56
C THR A 31 22.26 -42.63 -30.39
N LEU A 32 22.52 -43.18 -29.20
CA LEU A 32 21.77 -42.88 -27.98
C LEU A 32 21.87 -41.38 -27.61
N PHE A 33 23.07 -40.79 -27.68
CA PHE A 33 23.26 -39.36 -27.39
C PHE A 33 22.52 -38.47 -28.40
N GLN A 34 22.56 -38.77 -29.70
CA GLN A 34 21.79 -38.03 -30.71
C GLN A 34 20.27 -38.10 -30.45
N ILE A 35 19.76 -39.26 -30.00
CA ILE A 35 18.34 -39.42 -29.62
C ILE A 35 18.03 -38.60 -28.36
N ILE A 36 18.93 -38.58 -27.36
CA ILE A 36 18.76 -37.77 -26.14
C ILE A 36 18.75 -36.27 -26.45
N GLU A 37 19.66 -35.78 -27.30
CA GLU A 37 19.69 -34.38 -27.75
C GLU A 37 18.40 -34.00 -28.50
N ALA A 38 17.93 -34.85 -29.42
CA ALA A 38 16.68 -34.64 -30.14
C ALA A 38 15.46 -34.59 -29.20
N LEU A 39 15.40 -35.51 -28.22
CA LEU A 39 14.34 -35.53 -27.19
C LEU A 39 14.42 -34.31 -26.26
N GLN A 40 15.61 -33.79 -25.95
CA GLN A 40 15.75 -32.59 -25.14
C GLN A 40 15.28 -31.34 -25.91
N ALA A 41 15.68 -31.20 -27.17
CA ALA A 41 15.23 -30.12 -28.04
C ALA A 41 13.69 -30.14 -28.25
N GLU A 42 13.09 -31.32 -28.39
CA GLU A 42 11.63 -31.45 -28.44
C GLU A 42 10.97 -31.09 -27.10
N ASN A 43 11.54 -31.48 -25.96
CA ASN A 43 11.04 -31.10 -24.64
C ASN A 43 11.08 -29.58 -24.41
N GLU A 44 12.13 -28.87 -24.82
CA GLU A 44 12.21 -27.41 -24.74
C GLU A 44 11.17 -26.73 -25.65
N LYS A 45 10.95 -27.27 -26.85
CA LYS A 45 9.91 -26.83 -27.78
C LYS A 45 8.49 -27.11 -27.27
N LEU A 46 8.28 -28.18 -26.51
CA LEU A 46 7.01 -28.47 -25.84
C LEU A 46 6.78 -27.55 -24.64
N LYS A 47 7.80 -27.26 -23.83
CA LYS A 47 7.72 -26.32 -22.71
C LYS A 47 7.36 -24.89 -23.17
N SER A 48 8.04 -24.37 -24.19
CA SER A 48 7.73 -23.02 -24.73
C SER A 48 6.34 -22.94 -25.35
N LYS A 49 5.87 -24.00 -26.03
CA LYS A 49 4.48 -24.11 -26.50
C LYS A 49 3.46 -24.15 -25.35
N LEU A 50 3.77 -24.89 -24.27
CA LEU A 50 2.93 -24.95 -23.08
C LEU A 50 2.81 -23.57 -22.43
N GLU A 51 3.92 -22.87 -22.26
CA GLU A 51 3.97 -21.52 -21.70
C GLU A 51 3.20 -20.51 -22.56
N ALA A 52 3.41 -20.52 -23.88
CA ALA A 52 2.66 -19.68 -24.81
C ALA A 52 1.14 -19.99 -24.77
N ALA A 53 0.74 -21.26 -24.70
CA ALA A 53 -0.65 -21.66 -24.58
C ALA A 53 -1.27 -21.26 -23.23
N LEU A 54 -0.52 -21.33 -22.14
CA LEU A 54 -0.96 -20.87 -20.81
C LEU A 54 -1.15 -19.36 -20.77
N ASN A 55 -0.22 -18.59 -21.35
CA ASN A 55 -0.32 -17.14 -21.47
C ASN A 55 -1.52 -16.73 -22.34
N GLU A 56 -1.76 -17.39 -23.48
CA GLU A 56 -2.92 -17.14 -24.33
C GLU A 56 -4.24 -17.54 -23.64
N ILE A 57 -4.26 -18.64 -22.87
CA ILE A 57 -5.42 -19.02 -22.04
C ILE A 57 -5.68 -17.99 -20.93
N GLY A 58 -4.63 -17.39 -20.34
CA GLY A 58 -4.75 -16.28 -19.38
C GLY A 58 -5.39 -15.05 -20.01
N ARG A 59 -4.84 -14.61 -21.16
CA ARG A 59 -5.34 -13.50 -21.98
C ARG A 59 -6.81 -13.69 -22.36
N LEU A 60 -7.18 -14.86 -22.88
CA LEU A 60 -8.55 -15.20 -23.28
C LEU A 60 -9.54 -15.29 -22.11
N LYS A 61 -9.04 -15.49 -20.87
CA LYS A 61 -9.85 -15.47 -19.64
C LYS A 61 -9.85 -14.12 -18.94
N GLY A 62 -9.19 -13.10 -19.50
CA GLY A 62 -9.16 -11.74 -18.93
C GLY A 62 -8.32 -11.61 -17.66
N HIS A 63 -7.35 -12.51 -17.43
CA HIS A 63 -6.41 -12.44 -16.31
C HIS A 63 -5.01 -12.07 -16.80
N ASP A 64 -4.43 -11.02 -16.21
CA ASP A 64 -2.99 -10.75 -16.32
C ASP A 64 -2.16 -11.88 -15.68
N VAL A 65 -0.90 -11.97 -16.08
CA VAL A 65 -0.04 -13.14 -15.89
C VAL A 65 0.41 -13.33 -14.43
N GLN A 66 -0.31 -14.19 -13.69
CA GLN A 66 0.08 -15.13 -12.59
C GLN A 66 1.01 -14.66 -11.41
N PRO A 67 0.92 -15.24 -10.18
CA PRO A 67 0.77 -16.68 -9.88
C PRO A 67 -0.42 -17.05 -8.96
N SER A 68 -0.58 -18.35 -8.71
CA SER A 68 -1.85 -18.98 -8.30
C SER A 68 -1.84 -19.77 -7.00
N GLU A 69 -2.94 -19.65 -6.24
CA GLU A 69 -3.65 -20.67 -5.42
C GLU A 69 -5.10 -20.15 -5.21
N LYS A 70 -6.15 -20.90 -4.82
CA LYS A 70 -6.45 -22.35 -4.64
C LYS A 70 -7.94 -22.58 -5.09
N PRO A 71 -8.52 -23.80 -5.14
CA PRO A 71 -9.68 -24.08 -5.99
C PRO A 71 -11.06 -23.70 -5.42
N GLY A 72 -11.91 -23.08 -6.27
CA GLY A 72 -13.33 -22.82 -6.02
C GLY A 72 -14.25 -23.59 -6.97
N LYS A 73 -15.35 -24.16 -6.43
CA LYS A 73 -16.32 -25.00 -7.17
C LYS A 73 -16.94 -24.28 -8.36
N LYS A 74 -16.98 -24.91 -9.54
CA LYS A 74 -17.83 -24.47 -10.65
C LYS A 74 -19.29 -24.76 -10.34
N LYS A 75 -20.14 -23.73 -10.40
CA LYS A 75 -21.58 -23.85 -10.55
C LYS A 75 -21.93 -24.04 -12.03
N ASP A 76 -23.12 -24.57 -12.30
CA ASP A 76 -23.65 -24.80 -13.65
C ASP A 76 -23.72 -23.51 -14.50
N PRO A 77 -23.67 -23.62 -15.84
CA PRO A 77 -23.73 -22.48 -16.75
C PRO A 77 -25.18 -21.96 -16.88
N SER A 78 -25.63 -21.21 -15.88
CA SER A 78 -26.79 -20.33 -16.03
C SER A 78 -26.40 -19.06 -16.79
N ASP A 79 -27.25 -18.66 -17.73
CA ASP A 79 -27.20 -17.42 -18.51
C ASP A 79 -26.72 -16.20 -17.68
N ILE A 80 -25.50 -15.72 -17.97
CA ILE A 80 -24.82 -14.62 -17.26
C ILE A 80 -25.15 -13.26 -17.91
N SER A 81 -26.32 -13.12 -18.53
CA SER A 81 -26.82 -11.83 -19.00
C SER A 81 -27.30 -10.96 -17.83
N SER A 82 -26.56 -9.89 -17.55
CA SER A 82 -26.88 -8.90 -16.52
C SER A 82 -28.08 -8.00 -16.85
N GLU A 83 -28.76 -8.20 -17.99
CA GLU A 83 -29.99 -7.47 -18.32
C GLU A 83 -31.10 -7.66 -17.27
N LYS A 84 -31.25 -8.85 -16.68
CA LYS A 84 -32.31 -9.11 -15.69
C LYS A 84 -32.08 -8.43 -14.34
N GLU A 85 -30.86 -8.00 -14.03
CA GLU A 85 -30.57 -7.16 -12.85
C GLU A 85 -30.68 -5.66 -13.15
N ARG A 86 -30.75 -5.28 -14.43
CA ARG A 86 -31.00 -3.90 -14.85
C ARG A 86 -32.46 -3.55 -14.56
N LYS A 87 -32.74 -3.17 -13.30
CA LYS A 87 -33.98 -2.49 -12.94
C LYS A 87 -34.20 -1.35 -13.93
N GLU A 88 -35.25 -1.44 -14.73
CA GLU A 88 -35.78 -0.28 -15.41
C GLU A 88 -36.00 0.80 -14.34
N ARG A 89 -35.53 2.03 -14.63
CA ARG A 89 -35.80 3.13 -13.72
C ARG A 89 -37.30 3.39 -13.80
N ASP A 90 -38.02 3.01 -12.75
CA ASP A 90 -39.39 3.46 -12.52
C ASP A 90 -39.40 4.98 -12.61
N ASN A 91 -39.84 5.52 -13.75
CA ASN A 91 -39.87 6.96 -14.05
C ASN A 91 -40.89 7.73 -13.18
N ASN A 92 -41.50 7.05 -12.19
CA ASN A 92 -42.55 7.55 -11.31
C ASN A 92 -42.08 7.84 -9.88
N ASN A 93 -40.80 7.67 -9.55
CA ASN A 93 -40.22 8.19 -8.31
C ASN A 93 -39.20 9.29 -8.60
N GLN A 94 -39.71 10.50 -8.85
CA GLN A 94 -38.96 11.73 -8.59
C GLN A 94 -38.61 11.77 -7.10
N LYS A 95 -37.46 11.17 -6.75
CA LYS A 95 -36.81 11.37 -5.46
C LYS A 95 -36.44 12.84 -5.33
N ASN A 96 -37.38 13.61 -4.76
CA ASN A 96 -37.07 14.82 -4.01
C ASN A 96 -36.33 14.43 -2.71
N GLU A 97 -35.23 13.69 -2.84
CA GLU A 97 -34.31 13.40 -1.73
C GLU A 97 -33.56 14.68 -1.41
N THR A 98 -34.18 15.47 -0.54
CA THR A 98 -33.65 16.74 -0.05
C THR A 98 -32.22 16.54 0.46
N SER A 99 -31.27 17.30 -0.10
CA SER A 99 -29.85 17.35 0.28
C SER A 99 -29.59 17.88 1.71
N LYS A 100 -30.63 17.92 2.56
CA LYS A 100 -30.64 18.42 3.93
C LYS A 100 -30.08 17.42 4.95
N ALA A 101 -30.02 16.12 4.62
CA ALA A 101 -29.72 15.03 5.55
C ALA A 101 -28.36 15.11 6.28
N LYS A 102 -27.40 15.91 5.81
CA LYS A 102 -26.08 16.07 6.44
C LYS A 102 -25.79 17.46 7.03
N LYS A 103 -26.59 18.49 6.72
CA LYS A 103 -26.30 19.88 7.12
C LYS A 103 -26.26 20.08 8.64
N HIS A 104 -27.11 19.37 9.39
CA HIS A 104 -27.14 19.42 10.85
C HIS A 104 -25.86 18.86 11.54
N LYS A 105 -24.97 18.21 10.79
CA LYS A 105 -23.69 17.67 11.31
C LYS A 105 -22.51 18.60 11.06
N ILE A 106 -22.73 19.73 10.37
CA ILE A 106 -21.68 20.68 10.02
C ILE A 106 -21.59 21.70 11.15
N GLN A 107 -20.46 21.69 11.87
CA GLN A 107 -20.10 22.77 12.77
C GLN A 107 -19.76 24.03 11.97
N ILE A 108 -20.20 25.20 12.43
CA ILE A 108 -19.92 26.49 11.81
C ILE A 108 -18.82 27.19 12.59
N ASP A 109 -17.62 27.27 12.01
CA ASP A 109 -16.46 27.89 12.66
C ASP A 109 -16.43 29.43 12.51
N ARG A 110 -17.10 29.95 11.47
CA ARG A 110 -17.23 31.38 11.18
C ARG A 110 -18.55 31.68 10.46
N ILE A 111 -19.11 32.86 10.73
CA ILE A 111 -20.28 33.40 10.02
C ILE A 111 -19.82 34.69 9.33
N GLU A 112 -19.98 34.76 8.01
CA GLU A 112 -19.69 35.94 7.20
C GLU A 112 -21.01 36.43 6.58
N VAL A 113 -21.31 37.73 6.74
CA VAL A 113 -22.53 38.34 6.21
C VAL A 113 -22.23 38.93 4.84
N CYS A 114 -22.80 38.33 3.79
CA CYS A 114 -22.73 38.88 2.44
C CYS A 114 -23.73 40.04 2.29
N GLU A 115 -23.24 41.27 2.34
CA GLU A 115 -24.06 42.46 2.06
C GLU A 115 -24.25 42.67 0.55
N ILE A 116 -25.43 43.20 0.17
CA ILE A 116 -25.72 43.64 -1.19
C ILE A 116 -25.46 45.14 -1.28
N ASP A 117 -24.79 45.60 -2.33
CA ASP A 117 -24.66 47.02 -2.63
C ASP A 117 -26.05 47.65 -2.83
N LYS A 118 -26.43 48.52 -1.90
CA LYS A 118 -27.76 49.17 -1.88
C LYS A 118 -28.00 50.07 -3.09
N SER A 119 -26.96 50.51 -3.80
CA SER A 119 -27.11 51.27 -5.05
C SER A 119 -27.57 50.41 -6.23
N SER A 120 -27.38 49.08 -6.16
CA SER A 120 -27.86 48.12 -7.15
C SER A 120 -29.31 47.65 -6.91
N LEU A 121 -29.89 48.02 -5.78
CA LEU A 121 -31.25 47.61 -5.40
C LEU A 121 -32.32 48.55 -5.98
N PRO A 122 -33.47 48.01 -6.41
CA PRO A 122 -34.68 48.80 -6.65
C PRO A 122 -35.09 49.64 -5.43
N ALA A 123 -35.73 50.80 -5.65
CA ALA A 123 -36.13 51.70 -4.57
C ALA A 123 -37.21 51.14 -3.63
N ASP A 124 -37.91 50.09 -4.05
CA ASP A 124 -38.90 49.31 -3.30
C ASP A 124 -38.32 48.05 -2.62
N ALA A 125 -37.00 47.82 -2.72
CA ALA A 125 -36.36 46.66 -2.12
C ALA A 125 -36.24 46.76 -0.59
N GLU A 126 -37.10 46.04 0.12
CA GLU A 126 -37.07 45.91 1.58
C GLU A 126 -36.15 44.78 2.05
N PHE A 127 -35.41 45.00 3.14
CA PHE A 127 -34.61 43.95 3.78
C PHE A 127 -35.49 42.94 4.53
N LYS A 128 -35.39 41.66 4.15
CA LYS A 128 -36.21 40.55 4.71
C LYS A 128 -35.41 39.54 5.55
N GLY A 129 -34.21 39.89 5.99
CA GLY A 129 -33.30 39.00 6.71
C GLY A 129 -32.24 38.36 5.80
N HIS A 130 -31.53 37.36 6.34
CA HIS A 130 -30.47 36.63 5.64
C HIS A 130 -30.91 35.22 5.25
N GLN A 131 -30.49 34.76 4.08
CA GLN A 131 -30.64 33.37 3.65
C GLN A 131 -29.36 32.59 3.97
N GLU A 132 -29.47 31.51 4.74
CA GLU A 132 -28.31 30.68 5.10
C GLU A 132 -27.73 29.93 3.89
N TYR A 133 -26.43 30.11 3.66
CA TYR A 133 -25.65 29.35 2.70
C TYR A 133 -24.37 28.84 3.38
N VAL A 134 -24.27 27.52 3.54
CA VAL A 134 -23.16 26.86 4.26
C VAL A 134 -22.25 26.18 3.25
N VAL A 135 -20.96 26.54 3.28
CA VAL A 135 -19.88 25.93 2.50
C VAL A 135 -18.91 25.26 3.49
N GLN A 136 -18.37 24.11 3.12
CA GLN A 136 -17.30 23.44 3.88
C GLN A 136 -15.97 23.70 3.18
N GLU A 137 -15.04 24.36 3.87
CA GLU A 137 -13.71 24.71 3.38
C GLU A 137 -12.63 24.11 4.28
N ILE A 138 -11.42 23.97 3.75
CA ILE A 138 -10.23 23.56 4.52
C ILE A 138 -9.12 24.59 4.39
N ILE A 139 -8.59 25.04 5.52
CA ILE A 139 -7.47 25.98 5.57
C ILE A 139 -6.20 25.20 5.91
N ILE A 140 -5.31 25.04 4.93
CA ILE A 140 -3.99 24.44 5.12
C ILE A 140 -2.97 25.58 5.15
N LYS A 141 -2.30 25.76 6.30
CA LYS A 141 -1.27 26.79 6.52
C LYS A 141 -0.22 26.29 7.51
N THR A 142 0.96 26.91 7.51
CA THR A 142 1.99 26.66 8.52
C THR A 142 1.69 27.39 9.83
N ASP A 143 2.22 26.85 10.93
CA ASP A 143 2.22 27.48 12.26
C ASP A 143 3.61 27.32 12.88
N ASN A 144 4.50 28.26 12.55
CA ASN A 144 5.93 28.18 12.87
C ASN A 144 6.24 28.97 14.15
N VAL A 145 6.41 28.27 15.27
CA VAL A 145 6.66 28.88 16.59
C VAL A 145 8.16 28.94 16.90
N LYS A 146 8.67 30.14 17.22
CA LYS A 146 10.07 30.35 17.63
C LYS A 146 10.19 30.43 19.15
N TYR A 147 10.61 29.35 19.80
CA TYR A 147 10.84 29.30 21.24
C TYR A 147 12.15 29.99 21.62
N LEU A 148 12.06 31.11 22.34
CA LEU A 148 13.20 31.73 23.01
C LEU A 148 13.34 31.12 24.41
N ARG A 149 14.43 30.39 24.65
CA ARG A 149 14.71 29.71 25.91
C ARG A 149 15.69 30.55 26.72
N GLU A 150 15.40 30.76 28.01
CA GLU A 150 16.34 31.43 28.91
C GLU A 150 17.58 30.57 29.10
N VAL A 151 18.76 31.20 29.14
CA VAL A 151 20.06 30.55 29.31
C VAL A 151 20.84 31.28 30.40
N TYR A 152 21.18 30.55 31.46
CA TYR A 152 21.96 31.05 32.59
C TYR A 152 23.27 30.29 32.71
N TRP A 153 24.37 31.00 33.01
CA TRP A 153 25.68 30.40 33.27
C TRP A 153 26.07 30.53 34.74
N SER A 154 26.38 29.42 35.39
CA SER A 154 26.94 29.40 36.75
C SER A 154 28.46 29.33 36.66
N TYR A 155 29.15 30.41 37.07
CA TYR A 155 30.62 30.46 37.13
C TYR A 155 31.20 29.54 38.21
N SER A 156 30.50 29.35 39.33
CA SER A 156 30.93 28.48 40.43
C SER A 156 30.84 27.00 40.05
N GLU A 157 29.75 26.60 39.40
CA GLU A 157 29.52 25.20 39.00
C GLU A 157 30.05 24.88 37.59
N LYS A 158 30.48 25.90 36.83
CA LYS A 158 30.92 25.81 35.43
C LYS A 158 29.88 25.13 34.53
N LYS A 159 28.60 25.48 34.72
CA LYS A 159 27.45 24.82 34.09
C LYS A 159 26.47 25.82 33.50
N THR A 160 25.94 25.48 32.32
CA THR A 160 24.81 26.16 31.68
C THR A 160 23.49 25.54 32.13
N TYR A 161 22.53 26.38 32.47
CA TYR A 161 21.13 26.05 32.69
C TYR A 161 20.33 26.62 31.52
N ILE A 162 19.44 25.82 30.94
CA ILE A 162 18.61 26.22 29.79
C ILE A 162 17.17 25.86 30.14
N ALA A 163 16.25 26.81 30.05
CA ALA A 163 14.82 26.57 30.30
C ALA A 163 14.29 25.44 29.41
N ASP A 164 13.43 24.57 29.93
CA ASP A 164 12.89 23.44 29.16
C ASP A 164 11.89 23.87 28.07
N LEU A 165 11.68 22.99 27.09
CA LEU A 165 10.64 23.18 26.07
C LEU A 165 9.26 22.73 26.61
N PRO A 166 8.15 23.27 26.08
CA PRO A 166 6.82 22.79 26.41
C PRO A 166 6.65 21.28 26.15
N VAL A 167 5.81 20.63 26.96
CA VAL A 167 5.54 19.19 26.87
C VAL A 167 5.09 18.81 25.46
N GLY A 168 5.68 17.74 24.91
CA GLY A 168 5.40 17.25 23.55
C GLY A 168 6.23 17.92 22.43
N ILE A 169 6.95 19.01 22.70
CA ILE A 169 7.83 19.65 21.72
C ILE A 169 9.24 19.04 21.79
N LYS A 170 9.55 18.14 20.85
CA LYS A 170 10.87 17.51 20.71
C LYS A 170 11.31 17.49 19.24
N GLY A 171 12.52 17.99 18.97
CA GLY A 171 13.10 18.08 17.62
C GLY A 171 12.59 19.30 16.84
N GLU A 172 12.78 19.26 15.51
CA GLU A 172 12.46 20.36 14.58
C GLU A 172 10.98 20.40 14.17
N PHE A 173 10.29 19.25 14.21
CA PHE A 173 8.92 19.10 13.71
C PHE A 173 7.96 18.82 14.87
N GLY A 174 6.98 19.71 15.05
CA GLY A 174 5.95 19.58 16.09
C GLY A 174 5.00 18.40 15.87
N PRO A 175 4.20 18.04 16.89
CA PRO A 175 3.33 16.85 16.87
C PRO A 175 2.35 16.85 15.69
N GLY A 176 1.80 18.00 15.30
CA GLY A 176 0.88 18.10 14.16
C GLY A 176 1.47 17.60 12.83
N ILE A 177 2.74 17.92 12.54
CA ILE A 177 3.44 17.44 11.34
C ILE A 177 3.69 15.94 11.41
N LYS A 178 4.10 15.42 12.58
CA LYS A 178 4.32 13.99 12.79
C LYS A 178 3.03 13.18 12.60
N SER A 179 1.94 13.60 13.24
CA SER A 179 0.63 12.96 13.12
C SER A 179 0.10 13.01 11.69
N MET A 180 0.27 14.14 10.99
CA MET A 180 -0.09 14.29 9.59
C MET A 180 0.71 13.34 8.68
N ALA A 181 2.02 13.19 8.90
CA ALA A 181 2.85 12.24 8.15
C ALA A 181 2.39 10.79 8.37
N MET A 182 2.08 10.40 9.62
CA MET A 182 1.54 9.07 9.94
C MET A 182 0.17 8.82 9.28
N ILE A 183 -0.75 9.79 9.31
CA ILE A 183 -2.05 9.69 8.62
C ILE A 183 -1.84 9.50 7.12
N GLN A 184 -1.01 10.33 6.48
CA GLN A 184 -0.77 10.22 5.04
C GLN A 184 -0.16 8.88 4.66
N LYS A 185 0.75 8.34 5.47
CA LYS A 185 1.38 7.04 5.23
C LYS A 185 0.42 5.86 5.42
N HIS A 186 -0.28 5.82 6.55
CA HIS A 186 -0.99 4.62 7.02
C HIS A 186 -2.50 4.63 6.73
N VAL A 187 -3.11 5.80 6.55
CA VAL A 187 -4.54 5.96 6.24
C VAL A 187 -4.75 6.35 4.77
N CYS A 188 -3.89 7.21 4.22
CA CYS A 188 -3.97 7.65 2.82
C CYS A 188 -3.04 6.86 1.87
N ASN A 189 -2.29 5.87 2.37
CA ASN A 189 -1.36 5.02 1.63
C ASN A 189 -0.34 5.77 0.74
N MET A 190 0.06 6.99 1.13
CA MET A 190 0.98 7.81 0.35
C MET A 190 2.44 7.31 0.47
N SER A 191 3.21 7.48 -0.61
CA SER A 191 4.66 7.24 -0.61
C SER A 191 5.39 8.40 0.09
N GLU A 192 6.54 8.13 0.70
CA GLU A 192 7.32 9.15 1.43
C GLU A 192 7.70 10.36 0.55
N PRO A 193 8.07 10.21 -0.75
CA PRO A 193 8.26 11.35 -1.65
C PRO A 193 7.00 12.20 -1.86
N LYS A 194 5.80 11.60 -1.86
CA LYS A 194 4.54 12.35 -2.00
C LYS A 194 4.12 13.05 -0.70
N ILE A 195 4.49 12.50 0.44
CA ILE A 195 4.35 13.15 1.75
C ILE A 195 5.30 14.36 1.83
N GLU A 196 6.53 14.21 1.37
CA GLU A 196 7.50 15.30 1.24
C GLU A 196 7.00 16.42 0.31
N GLU A 197 6.57 16.07 -0.91
CA GLU A 197 6.01 17.00 -1.89
C GLU A 197 4.79 17.78 -1.33
N PHE A 198 3.89 17.09 -0.61
CA PHE A 198 2.78 17.74 0.09
C PHE A 198 3.28 18.77 1.11
N PHE A 199 4.20 18.38 2.00
CA PHE A 199 4.71 19.29 3.02
C PHE A 199 5.45 20.50 2.43
N GLN A 200 6.27 20.29 1.40
CA GLN A 200 6.97 21.37 0.70
C GLN A 200 6.00 22.35 0.04
N ASN A 201 4.93 21.86 -0.61
CA ASN A 201 3.87 22.69 -1.20
C ASN A 201 3.09 23.52 -0.15
N VAL A 202 3.00 23.04 1.09
CA VAL A 202 2.42 23.76 2.23
C VAL A 202 3.40 24.77 2.85
N GLY A 203 4.69 24.72 2.50
CA GLY A 203 5.75 25.57 3.06
C GLY A 203 6.46 24.97 4.29
N ILE A 204 6.37 23.64 4.48
CA ILE A 204 7.11 22.89 5.50
C ILE A 204 8.36 22.26 4.86
N TYR A 205 9.54 22.70 5.29
CA TYR A 205 10.82 22.18 4.82
C TYR A 205 11.17 20.89 5.57
N ILE A 206 10.86 19.74 4.97
CA ILE A 206 11.17 18.41 5.50
C ILE A 206 11.84 17.54 4.42
N SER A 207 12.64 16.57 4.85
CA SER A 207 13.28 15.59 3.96
C SER A 207 12.63 14.20 4.07
N GLN A 208 12.70 13.38 3.01
CA GLN A 208 12.29 11.96 3.05
C GLN A 208 12.94 11.20 4.20
N SER A 209 14.24 11.40 4.45
CA SER A 209 14.96 10.79 5.58
C SER A 209 14.36 11.14 6.95
N THR A 210 13.81 12.35 7.09
CA THR A 210 13.11 12.79 8.30
C THR A 210 11.72 12.16 8.39
N ILE A 211 10.98 12.09 7.28
CA ILE A 211 9.67 11.41 7.21
C ILE A 211 9.82 9.92 7.56
N SER A 212 10.77 9.23 6.93
CA SER A 212 11.10 7.83 7.22
C SER A 212 11.40 7.61 8.71
N ARG A 213 12.16 8.54 9.33
CA ARG A 213 12.41 8.52 10.78
C ARG A 213 11.13 8.69 11.59
N ILE A 214 10.28 9.68 11.27
CA ILE A 214 8.98 9.90 11.95
C ILE A 214 8.10 8.64 11.89
N LEU A 215 8.12 7.92 10.75
CA LEU A 215 7.31 6.73 10.53
C LEU A 215 7.85 5.44 11.16
N THR A 216 9.15 5.39 11.51
CA THR A 216 9.82 4.13 11.91
C THR A 216 10.60 4.20 13.23
N LYS A 217 10.89 5.40 13.73
CA LYS A 217 11.84 5.62 14.84
C LYS A 217 11.45 6.81 15.70
N GLY A 218 10.95 6.52 16.90
CA GLY A 218 10.76 7.52 17.94
C GLY A 218 9.88 7.00 19.06
N GLU A 219 9.89 7.73 20.17
CA GLU A 219 8.99 7.54 21.30
C GLU A 219 7.51 7.58 20.86
N ASP A 220 7.20 8.39 19.84
CA ASP A 220 5.87 8.47 19.21
C ASP A 220 5.44 7.17 18.49
N VAL A 221 6.40 6.35 18.01
CA VAL A 221 6.15 5.08 17.28
C VAL A 221 6.20 3.88 18.21
N GLU A 222 7.04 3.93 19.25
CA GLU A 222 7.22 2.85 20.23
C GLU A 222 5.90 2.50 20.95
N ILE A 223 5.05 3.50 21.21
CA ILE A 223 3.72 3.31 21.78
C ILE A 223 2.87 2.38 20.91
N PHE A 224 2.88 2.54 19.59
CA PHE A 224 2.15 1.66 18.66
C PHE A 224 2.78 0.25 18.56
N HIS A 225 4.10 0.13 18.73
CA HIS A 225 4.75 -1.18 18.82
C HIS A 225 4.33 -1.93 20.09
N GLN A 226 4.26 -1.24 21.23
CA GLN A 226 3.75 -1.80 22.47
C GLN A 226 2.26 -2.16 22.37
N GLU A 227 1.42 -1.26 21.86
CA GLU A 227 -0.02 -1.50 21.64
C GLU A 227 -0.26 -2.72 20.74
N LYS A 228 0.49 -2.86 19.63
CA LYS A 228 0.42 -4.04 18.76
C LYS A 228 0.72 -5.34 19.52
N VAL A 229 1.74 -5.34 20.39
CA VAL A 229 2.10 -6.51 21.20
C VAL A 229 1.03 -6.82 22.25
N GLU A 230 0.41 -5.81 22.86
CA GLU A 230 -0.65 -5.96 23.85
C GLU A 230 -1.95 -6.47 23.22
N ILE A 231 -2.37 -5.93 22.07
CA ILE A 231 -3.50 -6.41 21.27
C ILE A 231 -3.28 -7.87 20.86
N PHE A 232 -2.08 -8.23 20.39
CA PHE A 232 -1.76 -9.61 20.01
C PHE A 232 -1.86 -10.58 21.19
N LYS A 233 -1.30 -10.22 22.36
CA LYS A 233 -1.42 -11.02 23.59
C LYS A 233 -2.86 -11.17 24.06
N ALA A 234 -3.64 -10.09 24.05
CA ALA A 234 -5.07 -10.13 24.38
C ALA A 234 -5.85 -11.04 23.41
N GLY A 235 -5.56 -10.95 22.11
CA GLY A 235 -6.14 -11.82 21.08
C GLY A 235 -5.88 -13.30 21.35
N LEU A 236 -4.63 -13.68 21.65
CA LEU A 236 -4.24 -15.07 21.97
C LEU A 236 -4.99 -15.64 23.19
N VAL A 237 -5.24 -14.83 24.22
CA VAL A 237 -5.98 -15.25 25.42
C VAL A 237 -7.49 -15.29 25.19
N SER A 238 -8.01 -14.43 24.31
CA SER A 238 -9.45 -14.25 24.10
C SER A 238 -10.17 -15.47 23.49
N THR A 239 -9.47 -16.25 22.65
CA THR A 239 -10.08 -17.34 21.88
C THR A 239 -9.09 -18.50 21.68
N PRO A 240 -9.57 -19.77 21.69
CA PRO A 240 -8.73 -20.93 21.38
C PRO A 240 -8.55 -21.18 19.87
N TYR A 241 -9.10 -20.30 19.02
CA TYR A 241 -9.03 -20.39 17.56
C TYR A 241 -8.47 -19.09 16.99
N GLN A 242 -7.28 -19.16 16.39
CA GLN A 242 -6.65 -18.01 15.74
C GLN A 242 -6.76 -18.16 14.22
N GLN A 243 -7.18 -17.10 13.54
CA GLN A 243 -7.10 -17.00 12.09
C GLN A 243 -5.87 -16.18 11.71
N ILE A 244 -5.05 -16.73 10.81
CA ILE A 244 -3.90 -16.04 10.21
C ILE A 244 -4.25 -15.77 8.74
N ASP A 245 -3.96 -14.56 8.26
CA ASP A 245 -4.12 -14.18 6.86
C ASP A 245 -2.78 -13.67 6.31
N GLY A 246 -2.12 -14.51 5.51
CA GLY A 246 -0.78 -14.27 5.00
C GLY A 246 -0.79 -13.41 3.74
N THR A 247 -0.62 -12.09 3.88
CA THR A 247 -0.43 -11.20 2.72
C THR A 247 1.03 -11.19 2.27
N GLY A 248 1.31 -11.77 1.11
CA GLY A 248 2.65 -11.75 0.51
C GLY A 248 3.09 -10.35 0.07
N ALA A 249 4.38 -10.04 0.19
CA ALA A 249 4.99 -8.79 -0.23
C ALA A 249 6.39 -9.01 -0.82
N THR A 250 6.71 -8.34 -1.93
CA THR A 250 8.05 -8.38 -2.51
C THR A 250 8.93 -7.30 -1.86
N VAL A 251 10.04 -7.69 -1.24
CA VAL A 251 11.01 -6.78 -0.62
C VAL A 251 12.36 -6.96 -1.32
N LYS A 252 12.89 -5.90 -1.92
CA LYS A 252 14.15 -5.90 -2.70
C LYS A 252 14.21 -6.94 -3.85
N GLY A 253 13.06 -7.39 -4.36
CA GLY A 253 12.97 -8.39 -5.43
C GLY A 253 12.80 -9.84 -4.95
N GLU A 254 12.90 -10.08 -3.64
CA GLU A 254 12.58 -11.36 -3.00
C GLU A 254 11.11 -11.35 -2.55
N ASN A 255 10.39 -12.44 -2.77
CA ASN A 255 9.00 -12.58 -2.34
C ASN A 255 8.94 -13.12 -0.90
N TYR A 256 8.46 -12.29 0.03
CA TYR A 256 8.22 -12.68 1.41
C TYR A 256 6.73 -12.99 1.57
N MET A 257 6.40 -14.23 1.93
CA MET A 257 5.14 -14.52 2.61
C MET A 257 5.41 -14.51 4.11
N PRO A 258 4.68 -13.72 4.91
CA PRO A 258 4.67 -13.92 6.35
C PRO A 258 4.27 -15.36 6.66
N ASP A 259 4.95 -15.97 7.63
CA ASP A 259 4.56 -17.20 8.31
C ASP A 259 4.66 -18.53 7.50
N LEU A 260 5.54 -18.59 6.48
CA LEU A 260 5.88 -19.85 5.79
C LEU A 260 7.05 -20.65 6.43
N ASP A 261 7.68 -20.09 7.47
CA ASP A 261 8.74 -20.72 8.27
C ASP A 261 8.21 -21.19 9.65
N ILE A 262 7.42 -22.28 9.66
CA ILE A 262 6.99 -23.02 10.87
C ILE A 262 7.29 -24.52 10.69
#